data_AF-A0A7W6C1E2-F1
#
_entry.id   AF-A0A7W6C1E2-F1
#
_cell.length_a   1.000
_cell.length_b   1.000
_cell.length_c   1.000
_cell.angle_alpha   90.00
_cell.angle_beta   90.00
_cell.angle_gamma   90.00
#
_symmetry.space_group_name_H-M   'P 1'
#
loop_
_entity.id
_entity.type
_entity.pdbx_description
1 polymer ?
#
loop_
_entity_poly.entity_id
_entity_poly.type
_entity_poly.pdbx_seq_one_letter_code
_entity_poly.pdbx_strand_id
1 'polypeptide(L)'
;MAQGRAFQVRQVIGGFAVLFILLLGGNSAPANAADICNAVALIDIPEATTGYGLKKGEIDEAVTQYNVDRNGDGQFCSHGGGCYPRYIVVDGRKVEALRLTNCKIGAAEPPIAGLPDDDTTIYGIDVDRSKNSAADLKSDDVDNALLNLGMCSACASNAAYLYIHSPASKCGSKVADALAGDKSAIDALQTDPDYCQVSYPTPAAPATATTATPAPFESADAPAVAPPATSTTETDPTTLIKAGIAAAAILYFVPTLIAFMRRKRNARAIFALNLFLGWSFLGWVAALVWSLLTDGTSEQV
;
A
#
# COMPACT_ATOMS: atom_id res chain seq x y z
N MET A 1 38.34 29.03 21.65
CA MET A 1 37.79 28.59 20.34
C MET A 1 37.47 27.08 20.34
N ALA A 2 36.62 26.59 21.26
CA ALA A 2 36.28 25.16 21.37
C ALA A 2 34.85 24.82 20.89
N GLN A 3 33.99 25.81 20.66
CA GLN A 3 32.58 25.59 20.32
C GLN A 3 32.32 25.27 18.83
N GLY A 4 33.27 25.54 17.92
CA GLY A 4 33.10 25.26 16.47
C GLY A 4 33.34 23.79 16.05
N ARG A 5 33.99 22.97 16.89
CA ARG A 5 34.40 21.59 16.54
C ARG A 5 33.30 20.54 16.73
N ALA A 6 32.35 20.78 17.63
CA ALA A 6 31.24 19.85 17.88
C ALA A 6 30.09 19.99 16.88
N PHE A 7 29.94 21.17 16.26
CA PHE A 7 28.85 21.48 15.33
C PHE A 7 29.02 20.77 13.96
N GLN A 8 30.25 20.66 13.47
CA GLN A 8 30.56 20.06 12.15
C GLN A 8 30.38 18.52 12.12
N VAL A 9 30.70 17.81 13.21
CA VAL A 9 30.55 16.34 13.28
C VAL A 9 29.08 15.94 13.42
N ARG A 10 28.26 16.74 14.11
CA ARG A 10 26.83 16.50 14.28
C ARG A 10 26.02 16.72 13.00
N GLN A 11 26.38 17.69 12.16
CA GLN A 11 25.66 17.96 10.91
C GLN A 11 25.86 16.88 9.84
N VAL A 12 27.04 16.24 9.79
CA VAL A 12 27.31 15.17 8.82
C VAL A 12 26.52 13.90 9.16
N ILE A 13 26.45 13.52 10.45
CA ILE A 13 25.69 12.34 10.89
C ILE A 13 24.17 12.54 10.72
N GLY A 14 23.66 13.76 10.92
CA GLY A 14 22.24 14.08 10.71
C GLY A 14 21.80 14.12 9.25
N GLY A 15 22.69 14.51 8.32
CA GLY A 15 22.37 14.59 6.88
C GLY A 15 22.26 13.23 6.19
N PHE A 16 23.08 12.24 6.60
CA PHE A 16 23.05 10.90 6.01
C PHE A 16 21.86 10.05 6.45
N ALA A 17 21.30 10.29 7.64
CA ALA A 17 20.09 9.62 8.10
C ALA A 17 18.83 10.10 7.33
N VAL A 18 18.73 11.39 7.04
CA VAL A 18 17.55 11.99 6.39
C VAL A 18 17.48 11.64 4.90
N LEU A 19 18.62 11.55 4.20
CA LEU A 19 18.64 11.25 2.76
C LEU A 19 18.34 9.77 2.45
N PHE A 20 18.56 8.85 3.38
CA PHE A 20 18.29 7.41 3.19
C PHE A 20 16.89 6.97 3.65
N ILE A 21 16.30 7.69 4.62
CA ILE A 21 14.90 7.47 5.04
C ILE A 21 13.91 7.82 3.90
N LEU A 22 14.27 8.75 3.01
CA LEU A 22 13.44 9.10 1.83
C LEU A 22 13.48 8.06 0.70
N LEU A 23 14.47 7.15 0.68
CA LEU A 23 14.58 6.10 -0.34
C LEU A 23 14.00 4.74 0.12
N LEU A 24 13.58 4.65 1.39
CA LEU A 24 12.88 3.50 1.97
C LEU A 24 11.49 3.87 2.47
N GLY A 25 10.91 4.97 1.95
CA GLY A 25 9.46 5.13 1.96
C GLY A 25 8.90 3.94 1.20
N GLY A 26 8.39 2.95 1.93
CA GLY A 26 7.69 1.83 1.34
C GLY A 26 6.58 2.42 0.48
N ASN A 27 6.66 2.17 -0.82
CA ASN A 27 5.49 2.25 -1.67
C ASN A 27 4.60 1.08 -1.25
N SER A 28 3.86 1.26 -0.15
CA SER A 28 2.53 0.68 -0.08
C SER A 28 1.86 1.19 -1.34
N ALA A 29 1.48 0.30 -2.27
CA ALA A 29 0.62 0.71 -3.36
C ALA A 29 -0.57 1.46 -2.72
N PRO A 30 -0.93 2.65 -3.22
CA PRO A 30 -2.08 3.36 -2.70
C PRO A 30 -3.26 2.40 -2.75
N ALA A 31 -3.95 2.20 -1.63
CA ALA A 31 -5.25 1.55 -1.66
C ALA A 31 -6.14 2.50 -2.48
N ASN A 32 -6.46 2.10 -3.71
CA ASN A 32 -7.37 2.87 -4.54
C ASN A 32 -8.78 2.36 -4.22
N ALA A 33 -9.64 3.22 -3.70
CA ALA A 33 -11.08 3.05 -3.78
C ALA A 33 -11.44 3.08 -5.27
N ALA A 34 -11.91 1.96 -5.80
CA ALA A 34 -12.52 1.88 -7.12
C ALA A 34 -14.05 1.73 -6.97
N ASP A 35 -14.61 2.26 -5.89
CA ASP A 35 -16.02 2.09 -5.52
C ASP A 35 -16.97 2.78 -6.53
N ILE A 36 -16.46 3.69 -7.36
CA ILE A 36 -17.22 4.30 -8.45
C ILE A 36 -17.29 3.42 -9.72
N CYS A 37 -16.54 2.32 -9.79
CA CYS A 37 -16.48 1.48 -10.97
C CYS A 37 -17.68 0.55 -11.07
N ASN A 38 -18.31 0.57 -12.24
CA ASN A 38 -19.55 -0.14 -12.51
C ASN A 38 -19.37 -1.12 -13.69
N ALA A 39 -19.99 -2.28 -13.60
CA ALA A 39 -20.13 -3.21 -14.70
C ALA A 39 -21.59 -3.48 -15.03
N VAL A 40 -21.91 -3.73 -16.30
CA VAL A 40 -23.26 -4.04 -16.76
C VAL A 40 -23.36 -5.51 -17.17
N ALA A 41 -24.43 -6.17 -16.76
CA ALA A 41 -24.80 -7.49 -17.27
C ALA A 41 -25.30 -7.38 -18.72
N LEU A 42 -24.59 -8.01 -19.66
CA LEU A 42 -24.97 -8.06 -21.07
C LEU A 42 -26.02 -9.16 -21.35
N ILE A 43 -26.09 -10.15 -20.46
CA ILE A 43 -27.03 -11.27 -20.44
C ILE A 43 -27.37 -11.61 -18.98
N ASP A 44 -28.37 -12.46 -18.78
CA ASP A 44 -28.69 -12.97 -17.44
C ASP A 44 -27.55 -13.85 -16.92
N ILE A 45 -26.99 -13.49 -15.77
CA ILE A 45 -26.03 -14.28 -15.01
C ILE A 45 -26.81 -15.05 -13.94
N PRO A 46 -26.89 -16.39 -14.03
CA PRO A 46 -27.65 -17.18 -13.07
C PRO A 46 -27.11 -17.06 -11.65
N GLU A 47 -28.02 -17.02 -10.67
CA GLU A 47 -27.67 -17.08 -9.24
C GLU A 47 -26.93 -18.39 -8.90
N ALA A 48 -27.28 -19.50 -9.55
CA ALA A 48 -26.56 -20.76 -9.42
C ALA A 48 -25.06 -20.67 -9.77
N THR A 49 -24.65 -19.65 -10.53
CA THR A 49 -23.25 -19.41 -10.90
C THR A 49 -22.49 -18.58 -9.87
N THR A 50 -23.17 -17.71 -9.12
CA THR A 50 -22.52 -16.64 -8.31
C THR A 50 -23.04 -16.50 -6.88
N GLY A 51 -24.15 -17.16 -6.53
CA GLY A 51 -24.87 -17.00 -5.27
C GLY A 51 -25.82 -15.79 -5.21
N TYR A 52 -25.66 -14.79 -6.10
CA TYR A 52 -26.47 -13.56 -6.10
C TYR A 52 -27.24 -13.36 -7.42
N GLY A 53 -26.65 -13.78 -8.55
CA GLY A 53 -27.21 -13.57 -9.88
C GLY A 53 -27.17 -12.11 -10.31
N LEU A 54 -27.35 -11.86 -11.61
CA LEU A 54 -27.47 -10.52 -12.17
C LEU A 54 -28.33 -10.55 -13.43
N LYS A 55 -29.34 -9.69 -13.54
CA LYS A 55 -30.20 -9.65 -14.73
C LYS A 55 -29.58 -8.84 -15.85
N LYS A 56 -29.89 -9.19 -17.09
CA LYS A 56 -29.46 -8.41 -18.25
C LYS A 56 -29.85 -6.93 -18.10
N GLY A 57 -28.86 -6.05 -18.20
CA GLY A 57 -28.99 -4.61 -18.09
C GLY A 57 -28.81 -4.08 -16.66
N GLU A 58 -28.76 -4.94 -15.66
CA GLU A 58 -28.46 -4.57 -14.28
C GLU A 58 -26.98 -4.19 -14.11
N ILE A 59 -26.72 -3.29 -13.17
CA ILE A 59 -25.40 -2.76 -12.86
C ILE A 59 -24.88 -3.42 -11.59
N ASP A 60 -23.67 -3.98 -11.68
CA ASP A 60 -22.83 -4.34 -10.54
C ASP A 60 -21.97 -3.11 -10.20
N GLU A 61 -22.17 -2.56 -9.00
CA GLU A 61 -21.50 -1.36 -8.52
C GLU A 61 -20.23 -1.71 -7.73
N ALA A 62 -19.33 -0.74 -7.54
CA ALA A 62 -18.11 -0.88 -6.75
C ALA A 62 -17.21 -2.07 -7.17
N VAL A 63 -17.02 -2.25 -8.48
CA VAL A 63 -16.13 -3.27 -9.05
C VAL A 63 -14.67 -2.89 -8.79
N THR A 64 -14.00 -3.62 -7.91
CA THR A 64 -12.65 -3.27 -7.45
C THR A 64 -11.54 -4.13 -8.04
N GLN A 65 -11.86 -5.35 -8.49
CA GLN A 65 -10.87 -6.31 -8.95
C GLN A 65 -11.35 -7.07 -10.19
N TYR A 66 -10.39 -7.48 -11.01
CA TYR A 66 -10.57 -8.49 -12.05
C TYR A 66 -9.63 -9.67 -11.79
N ASN A 67 -10.20 -10.82 -11.44
CA ASN A 67 -9.45 -12.01 -11.03
C ASN A 67 -9.48 -13.01 -12.17
N VAL A 68 -8.32 -13.53 -12.54
CA VAL A 68 -8.17 -14.50 -13.63
C VAL A 68 -7.53 -15.76 -13.08
N ASP A 69 -8.24 -16.88 -13.20
CA ASP A 69 -7.72 -18.18 -12.77
C ASP A 69 -6.67 -18.73 -13.75
N ARG A 70 -6.07 -19.87 -13.39
CA ARG A 70 -5.11 -20.61 -14.21
C ARG A 70 -5.59 -20.97 -15.61
N ASN A 71 -6.90 -21.09 -15.80
CA ASN A 71 -7.53 -21.48 -17.07
C ASN A 71 -7.77 -20.25 -17.97
N GLY A 72 -7.50 -19.04 -17.46
CA GLY A 72 -7.81 -17.79 -18.13
C GLY A 72 -9.28 -17.39 -18.00
N ASP A 73 -10.03 -17.99 -17.07
CA ASP A 73 -11.40 -17.61 -16.78
C ASP A 73 -11.41 -16.44 -15.80
N GLY A 74 -11.91 -15.30 -16.30
CA GLY A 74 -11.91 -14.03 -15.60
C GLY A 74 -13.25 -13.72 -14.93
N GLN A 75 -13.19 -13.16 -13.73
CA GLN A 75 -14.33 -12.67 -12.97
C GLN A 75 -14.07 -11.26 -12.42
N PHE A 76 -15.08 -10.42 -12.41
CA PHE A 76 -15.06 -9.13 -11.73
C PHE A 76 -15.58 -9.30 -10.32
N CYS A 77 -14.93 -8.69 -9.32
CA CYS A 77 -15.36 -8.74 -7.93
C CYS A 77 -15.68 -7.33 -7.43
N SER A 78 -16.83 -7.19 -6.77
CA SER A 78 -17.30 -5.92 -6.22
C SER A 78 -17.15 -5.83 -4.71
N HIS A 79 -16.87 -4.63 -4.21
CA HIS A 79 -16.80 -4.35 -2.78
C HIS A 79 -18.20 -4.44 -2.15
N GLY A 80 -18.34 -5.24 -1.08
CA GLY A 80 -19.65 -5.53 -0.46
C GLY A 80 -20.57 -6.44 -1.29
N GLY A 81 -20.12 -6.88 -2.47
CA GLY A 81 -20.84 -7.75 -3.39
C GLY A 81 -20.19 -9.11 -3.57
N GLY A 82 -20.44 -9.72 -4.73
CA GLY A 82 -19.90 -11.02 -5.13
C GLY A 82 -18.89 -10.90 -6.27
N CYS A 83 -18.36 -12.06 -6.69
CA CYS A 83 -17.59 -12.16 -7.93
C CYS A 83 -18.48 -12.70 -9.05
N TYR A 84 -18.49 -11.99 -10.17
CA TYR A 84 -19.29 -12.31 -11.35
C TYR A 84 -18.40 -12.66 -12.54
N PRO A 85 -18.69 -13.75 -13.27
CA PRO A 85 -17.87 -14.16 -14.40
C PRO A 85 -17.98 -13.12 -15.52
N ARG A 86 -16.84 -12.74 -16.10
CA ARG A 86 -16.81 -11.90 -17.30
C ARG A 86 -17.40 -12.62 -18.50
N TYR A 87 -17.19 -13.94 -18.58
CA TYR A 87 -17.71 -14.77 -19.64
C TYR A 87 -18.41 -16.00 -19.07
N ILE A 88 -19.55 -16.38 -19.64
CA ILE A 88 -20.24 -17.64 -19.33
C ILE A 88 -20.43 -18.46 -20.61
N VAL A 89 -20.70 -19.75 -20.45
CA VAL A 89 -21.00 -20.64 -21.58
C VAL A 89 -22.51 -20.75 -21.75
N VAL A 90 -23.02 -20.27 -22.88
CA VAL A 90 -24.42 -20.42 -23.29
C VAL A 90 -24.45 -21.23 -24.57
N ASP A 91 -25.18 -22.35 -24.58
CA ASP A 91 -25.29 -23.27 -25.71
C ASP A 91 -23.92 -23.69 -26.29
N GLY A 92 -22.95 -23.95 -25.41
CA GLY A 92 -21.59 -24.34 -25.78
C GLY A 92 -20.70 -23.20 -26.32
N ARG A 93 -21.16 -21.95 -26.29
CA ARG A 93 -20.39 -20.78 -26.72
C ARG A 93 -20.03 -19.89 -25.54
N LYS A 94 -18.75 -19.50 -25.45
CA LYS A 94 -18.28 -18.50 -24.49
C LYS A 94 -18.78 -17.12 -24.92
N VAL A 95 -19.63 -16.50 -24.11
CA VAL A 95 -20.24 -15.19 -24.36
C VAL A 95 -19.86 -14.23 -23.24
N GLU A 96 -19.63 -12.95 -23.56
CA GLU A 96 -19.35 -11.94 -22.54
C GLU A 96 -20.62 -11.65 -21.75
N ALA A 97 -20.57 -11.90 -20.45
CA ALA A 97 -21.69 -11.78 -19.55
C ALA A 97 -21.69 -10.46 -18.79
N LEU A 98 -20.51 -9.97 -18.41
CA LEU A 98 -20.34 -8.74 -17.63
C LEU A 98 -19.27 -7.85 -18.26
N ARG A 99 -19.52 -6.54 -18.30
CA ARG A 99 -18.60 -5.57 -18.90
C ARG A 99 -18.52 -4.28 -18.11
N LEU A 100 -17.30 -3.80 -17.83
CA LEU A 100 -17.07 -2.48 -17.24
C LEU A 100 -17.65 -1.36 -18.12
N THR A 101 -18.33 -0.42 -17.48
CA THR A 101 -19.02 0.68 -18.16
C THR A 101 -18.21 1.98 -18.15
N ASN A 102 -17.60 2.29 -17.00
CA ASN A 102 -16.91 3.55 -16.70
C ASN A 102 -15.49 3.35 -16.17
N CYS A 103 -14.95 2.13 -16.24
CA CYS A 103 -13.60 1.77 -15.81
C CYS A 103 -12.93 0.82 -16.80
N LYS A 104 -11.66 0.50 -16.57
CA LYS A 104 -10.86 -0.43 -17.37
C LYS A 104 -10.03 -1.33 -16.47
N ILE A 105 -9.67 -2.50 -16.99
CA ILE A 105 -8.74 -3.41 -16.30
C ILE A 105 -7.36 -2.75 -16.30
N GLY A 106 -6.78 -2.61 -15.11
CA GLY A 106 -5.48 -2.01 -14.87
C GLY A 106 -4.34 -3.03 -14.89
N ALA A 107 -3.28 -2.72 -14.16
CA ALA A 107 -2.12 -3.60 -14.03
C ALA A 107 -2.43 -4.82 -13.15
N ALA A 108 -1.70 -5.91 -13.40
CA ALA A 108 -1.68 -7.05 -12.49
C ALA A 108 -1.09 -6.63 -11.14
N GLU A 109 -1.74 -7.03 -10.06
CA GLU A 109 -1.26 -6.83 -8.70
C GLU A 109 -0.10 -7.78 -8.41
N PRO A 110 0.91 -7.33 -7.64
CA PRO A 110 2.00 -8.20 -7.25
C PRO A 110 1.49 -9.32 -6.34
N PRO A 111 2.05 -10.54 -6.43
CA PRO A 111 1.69 -11.61 -5.52
C PRO A 111 1.90 -11.18 -4.06
N ILE A 112 0.93 -11.50 -3.21
CA ILE A 112 1.03 -11.21 -1.78
C ILE A 112 2.02 -12.21 -1.16
N ALA A 113 3.16 -11.70 -0.66
CA ALA A 113 4.21 -12.53 -0.09
C ALA A 113 3.69 -13.32 1.14
N GLY A 114 3.83 -14.64 1.10
CA GLY A 114 3.46 -15.53 2.22
C GLY A 114 2.06 -16.14 2.13
N LEU A 115 1.27 -15.79 1.10
CA LEU A 115 0.07 -16.55 0.73
C LEU A 115 0.44 -17.63 -0.29
N PRO A 116 -0.23 -18.81 -0.25
CA PRO A 116 -0.08 -19.81 -1.31
C PRO A 116 -0.45 -19.19 -2.65
N ASP A 117 0.34 -19.47 -3.69
CA ASP A 117 -0.05 -19.16 -5.07
C ASP A 117 -1.34 -19.95 -5.35
N ASP A 118 -2.48 -19.26 -5.36
CA ASP A 118 -3.78 -19.86 -5.67
C ASP A 118 -3.98 -20.02 -7.18
N ASP A 119 -2.95 -19.70 -7.98
CA ASP A 119 -2.94 -19.67 -9.44
C ASP A 119 -3.91 -18.62 -10.00
N THR A 120 -4.28 -17.62 -9.18
CA THR A 120 -5.13 -16.49 -9.56
C THR A 120 -4.28 -15.24 -9.77
N THR A 121 -4.36 -14.65 -10.96
CA THR A 121 -3.82 -13.31 -11.20
C THR A 121 -4.90 -12.27 -10.90
N ILE A 122 -4.65 -11.40 -9.93
CA ILE A 122 -5.52 -10.26 -9.61
C ILE A 122 -5.07 -9.06 -10.42
N TYR A 123 -6.02 -8.38 -11.07
CA TYR A 123 -5.80 -7.11 -11.76
C TYR A 123 -6.61 -6.03 -11.04
N GLY A 124 -5.97 -4.88 -10.80
CA GLY A 124 -6.67 -3.71 -10.30
C GLY A 124 -7.66 -3.17 -11.36
N ILE A 125 -8.64 -2.40 -10.90
CA ILE A 125 -9.58 -1.68 -11.78
C ILE A 125 -9.22 -0.20 -11.77
N ASP A 126 -8.92 0.34 -12.96
CA ASP A 126 -8.59 1.75 -13.14
C ASP A 126 -9.83 2.54 -13.55
N VAL A 127 -10.07 3.65 -12.85
CA VAL A 127 -11.13 4.61 -13.20
C VAL A 127 -10.87 5.22 -14.58
N ASP A 128 -11.85 5.12 -15.49
CA ASP A 128 -11.83 5.86 -16.76
C ASP A 128 -12.43 7.25 -16.53
N ARG A 129 -11.56 8.23 -16.27
CA ARG A 129 -11.99 9.60 -15.96
C ARG A 129 -12.80 10.28 -17.07
N SER A 130 -12.76 9.77 -18.30
CA SER A 130 -13.57 10.29 -19.41
C SER A 130 -15.04 9.84 -19.36
N LYS A 131 -15.34 8.79 -18.58
CA LYS A 131 -16.66 8.16 -18.47
C LYS A 131 -17.35 8.37 -17.13
N ASN A 132 -16.78 9.20 -16.27
CA ASN A 132 -17.30 9.51 -14.95
C ASN A 132 -17.63 11.01 -14.84
N SER A 133 -18.60 11.35 -14.01
CA SER A 133 -18.93 12.76 -13.79
C SER A 133 -17.84 13.45 -12.97
N ALA A 134 -17.74 14.77 -13.10
CA ALA A 134 -16.81 15.54 -12.27
C ALA A 134 -17.12 15.44 -10.77
N ALA A 135 -18.37 15.17 -10.41
CA ALA A 135 -18.78 14.97 -9.02
C ALA A 135 -18.26 13.63 -8.48
N ASP A 136 -18.43 12.55 -9.23
CA ASP A 136 -17.98 11.20 -8.84
C ASP A 136 -16.46 11.15 -8.73
N LEU A 137 -15.77 11.72 -9.72
CA LEU A 137 -14.31 11.83 -9.71
C LEU A 137 -13.79 12.63 -8.52
N LYS A 138 -14.50 13.69 -8.13
CA LYS A 138 -14.14 14.44 -6.92
C LYS A 138 -14.29 13.58 -5.67
N SER A 139 -15.31 12.73 -5.61
CA SER A 139 -15.50 11.81 -4.49
C SER A 139 -14.39 10.78 -4.41
N ASP A 140 -14.12 10.13 -5.54
CA ASP A 140 -13.05 9.15 -5.71
C ASP A 140 -11.68 9.73 -5.36
N ASP A 141 -11.34 10.93 -5.86
CA ASP A 141 -10.06 11.59 -5.58
C ASP A 141 -9.89 11.88 -4.08
N VAL A 142 -10.96 12.31 -3.40
CA VAL A 142 -10.91 12.60 -1.96
C VAL A 142 -10.74 11.32 -1.17
N ASP A 143 -11.51 10.27 -1.50
CA ASP A 143 -11.42 8.98 -0.81
C ASP A 143 -10.01 8.40 -0.95
N ASN A 144 -9.48 8.34 -2.18
CA ASN A 144 -8.12 7.91 -2.47
C ASN A 144 -7.06 8.75 -1.75
N ALA A 145 -7.24 10.07 -1.66
CA ALA A 145 -6.34 10.93 -0.91
C ALA A 145 -6.36 10.58 0.59
N LEU A 146 -7.52 10.31 1.18
CA LEU A 146 -7.66 9.94 2.59
C LEU A 146 -7.08 8.54 2.89
N LEU A 147 -7.24 7.57 1.99
CA LEU A 147 -6.57 6.27 2.08
C LEU A 147 -5.05 6.41 2.06
N ASN A 148 -4.53 7.28 1.19
CA ASN A 148 -3.10 7.59 1.13
C ASN A 148 -2.59 8.33 2.37
N LEU A 149 -3.48 9.00 3.09
CA LEU A 149 -3.19 9.58 4.40
C LEU A 149 -3.31 8.55 5.53
N GLY A 150 -3.56 7.27 5.24
CA GLY A 150 -3.55 6.17 6.22
C GLY A 150 -4.88 5.94 6.92
N MET A 151 -5.99 6.49 6.41
CA MET A 151 -7.32 6.14 6.91
C MET A 151 -7.71 4.71 6.50
N CYS A 152 -8.58 4.08 7.28
CA CYS A 152 -9.19 2.80 6.89
C CYS A 152 -10.17 3.00 5.73
N SER A 153 -10.46 1.94 4.96
CA SER A 153 -11.38 1.98 3.81
C SER A 153 -12.73 2.65 4.14
N ALA A 154 -13.50 2.06 5.07
CA ALA A 154 -14.79 2.62 5.47
C ALA A 154 -14.68 4.03 6.11
N CYS A 155 -13.59 4.30 6.81
CA CYS A 155 -13.34 5.58 7.47
C CYS A 155 -13.15 6.70 6.43
N ALA A 156 -12.34 6.42 5.40
CA ALA A 156 -12.04 7.33 4.31
C ALA A 156 -13.31 7.65 3.52
N SER A 157 -14.11 6.65 3.16
CA SER A 157 -15.35 6.85 2.41
C SER A 157 -16.36 7.69 3.19
N ASN A 158 -16.51 7.45 4.50
CA ASN A 158 -17.38 8.25 5.37
C ASN A 158 -16.91 9.71 5.48
N ALA A 159 -15.61 9.93 5.66
CA ALA A 159 -15.03 11.26 5.75
C ALA A 159 -15.10 12.02 4.41
N ALA A 160 -14.86 11.34 3.29
CA ALA A 160 -15.02 11.87 1.94
C ALA A 160 -16.47 12.29 1.69
N TYR A 161 -17.44 11.45 2.06
CA TYR A 161 -18.86 11.76 1.97
C TYR A 161 -19.21 13.04 2.73
N LEU A 162 -18.77 13.18 3.98
CA LEU A 162 -19.03 14.37 4.79
C LEU A 162 -18.31 15.62 4.28
N TYR A 163 -17.10 15.47 3.75
CA TYR A 163 -16.37 16.58 3.12
C TYR A 163 -17.13 17.14 1.91
N ILE A 164 -17.73 16.27 1.10
CA ILE A 164 -18.43 16.66 -0.12
C ILE A 164 -19.82 17.24 0.18
N HIS A 165 -20.58 16.56 1.04
CA HIS A 165 -21.98 16.89 1.29
C HIS A 165 -22.17 17.87 2.45
N SER A 166 -21.23 17.94 3.38
CA SER A 166 -21.27 18.79 4.58
C SER A 166 -19.90 19.42 4.86
N PRO A 167 -19.33 20.22 3.93
CA PRO A 167 -17.96 20.74 4.06
C PRO A 167 -17.73 21.62 5.30
N ALA A 168 -18.78 22.29 5.78
CA ALA A 168 -18.72 23.11 7.00
C ALA A 168 -18.85 22.30 8.31
N SER A 169 -19.12 20.99 8.23
CA SER A 169 -19.12 20.11 9.39
C SER A 169 -17.72 20.00 10.00
N LYS A 170 -17.65 19.53 11.25
CA LYS A 170 -16.38 19.29 11.92
C LYS A 170 -15.50 18.31 11.13
N CYS A 171 -16.10 17.26 10.56
CA CYS A 171 -15.36 16.32 9.71
C CYS A 171 -14.91 16.98 8.40
N GLY A 172 -15.81 17.66 7.70
CA GLY A 172 -15.50 18.29 6.42
C GLY A 172 -14.36 19.32 6.53
N SER A 173 -14.38 20.17 7.56
CA SER A 173 -13.27 21.10 7.82
C SER A 173 -11.96 20.35 8.11
N LYS A 174 -12.02 19.27 8.89
CA LYS A 174 -10.84 18.47 9.24
C LYS A 174 -10.22 17.78 8.02
N VAL A 175 -11.06 17.25 7.14
CA VAL A 175 -10.64 16.68 5.85
C VAL A 175 -9.98 17.75 4.99
N ALA A 176 -10.55 18.95 4.90
CA ALA A 176 -9.95 20.07 4.17
C ALA A 176 -8.53 20.40 4.68
N ASP A 177 -8.36 20.48 6.00
CA ASP A 177 -7.07 20.74 6.63
C ASP A 177 -6.06 19.61 6.35
N ALA A 178 -6.50 18.35 6.42
CA ALA A 178 -5.66 17.19 6.15
C ALA A 178 -5.22 17.12 4.68
N LEU A 179 -6.12 17.40 3.73
CA LEU A 179 -5.81 17.49 2.30
C LEU A 179 -4.87 18.67 2.00
N ALA A 180 -4.87 19.71 2.82
CA ALA A 180 -3.90 20.81 2.76
C ALA A 180 -2.53 20.47 3.41
N GLY A 181 -2.39 19.28 4.00
CA GLY A 181 -1.15 18.77 4.59
C GLY A 181 -0.98 19.07 6.09
N ASP A 182 -2.04 19.47 6.80
CA ASP A 182 -1.98 19.65 8.25
C ASP A 182 -1.80 18.30 8.95
N LYS A 183 -0.66 18.13 9.63
CA LYS A 183 -0.31 16.88 10.31
C LYS A 183 -1.23 16.55 11.47
N SER A 184 -1.66 17.55 12.24
CA SER A 184 -2.61 17.32 13.34
C SER A 184 -3.98 16.91 12.81
N ALA A 185 -4.30 17.32 11.59
CA ALA A 185 -5.51 16.88 10.92
C ALA A 185 -5.43 15.46 10.41
N ILE A 186 -4.34 15.10 9.76
CA ILE A 186 -4.05 13.73 9.34
C ILE A 186 -4.10 12.79 10.54
N ASP A 187 -3.34 13.08 11.60
CA ASP A 187 -3.27 12.24 12.81
C ASP A 187 -4.65 12.05 13.45
N ALA A 188 -5.49 13.09 13.47
CA ALA A 188 -6.83 13.02 14.05
C ALA A 188 -7.85 12.28 13.19
N LEU A 189 -7.68 12.25 11.86
CA LEU A 189 -8.55 11.47 10.97
C LEU A 189 -8.19 9.99 11.00
N GLN A 190 -6.91 9.65 11.15
CA GLN A 190 -6.44 8.27 11.30
C GLN A 190 -7.03 7.56 12.52
N THR A 191 -7.52 8.29 13.52
CA THR A 191 -8.18 7.70 14.70
C THR A 191 -9.66 7.36 14.49
N ASP A 192 -10.20 7.51 13.28
CA ASP A 192 -11.62 7.35 12.95
C ASP A 192 -12.56 8.07 13.94
N PRO A 193 -12.53 9.42 13.96
CA PRO A 193 -13.28 10.15 14.96
C PRO A 193 -14.80 10.06 14.74
N ASP A 194 -15.58 9.92 15.81
CA ASP A 194 -17.05 9.80 15.78
C ASP A 194 -17.75 10.88 14.93
N TYR A 195 -17.19 12.11 14.89
CA TYR A 195 -17.77 13.21 14.11
C TYR A 195 -17.59 13.05 12.59
N CYS A 196 -16.83 12.05 12.16
CA CYS A 196 -16.68 11.61 10.77
C CYS A 196 -17.49 10.35 10.44
N GLN A 197 -18.19 9.75 11.41
CA GLN A 197 -19.00 8.57 11.16
C GLN A 197 -20.38 8.97 10.61
N VAL A 198 -20.80 8.35 9.52
CA VAL A 198 -22.16 8.45 8.98
C VAL A 198 -22.98 7.26 9.42
N SER A 199 -24.14 7.52 10.02
CA SER A 199 -25.12 6.48 10.33
C SER A 199 -25.91 6.15 9.07
N TYR A 200 -25.59 5.02 8.44
CA TYR A 200 -26.45 4.47 7.40
C TYR A 200 -27.66 3.81 8.07
N PRO A 201 -28.91 4.18 7.73
CA PRO A 201 -30.05 3.36 8.11
C PRO A 201 -29.85 1.99 7.47
N THR A 202 -29.84 0.94 8.29
CA THR A 202 -29.78 -0.45 7.80
C THR A 202 -30.86 -0.64 6.73
N PRO A 203 -30.51 -0.99 5.48
CA PRO A 203 -31.52 -1.37 4.51
C PRO A 203 -32.33 -2.53 5.10
N ALA A 204 -33.65 -2.38 5.17
CA ALA A 204 -34.50 -3.50 5.54
C ALA A 204 -34.17 -4.65 4.60
N ALA A 205 -33.74 -5.79 5.16
CA ALA A 205 -33.46 -6.99 4.39
C ALA A 205 -34.63 -7.22 3.41
N PRO A 206 -34.37 -7.53 2.13
CA PRO A 206 -35.43 -7.76 1.17
C PRO A 206 -36.36 -8.85 1.71
N ALA A 207 -37.66 -8.51 1.84
CA ALA A 207 -38.69 -9.31 2.51
C ALA A 207 -39.06 -10.62 1.78
N THR A 208 -38.18 -11.16 0.94
CA THR A 208 -38.44 -12.35 0.12
C THR A 208 -37.26 -13.33 0.05
N ALA A 209 -36.29 -13.24 0.95
CA ALA A 209 -35.43 -14.39 1.23
C ALA A 209 -36.27 -15.47 1.92
N THR A 210 -37.00 -16.25 1.11
CA THR A 210 -37.57 -17.53 1.55
C THR A 210 -36.42 -18.33 2.12
N THR A 211 -36.53 -18.64 3.41
CA THR A 211 -35.58 -19.37 4.23
C THR A 211 -35.24 -20.72 3.58
N ALA A 212 -34.28 -20.73 2.66
CA ALA A 212 -33.37 -21.85 2.54
C ALA A 212 -32.40 -21.67 3.70
N THR A 213 -32.69 -22.34 4.82
CA THR A 213 -31.74 -22.55 5.91
C THR A 213 -30.40 -22.92 5.27
N PRO A 214 -29.36 -22.06 5.31
CA PRO A 214 -28.03 -22.53 4.96
C PRO A 214 -27.76 -23.71 5.90
N ALA A 215 -27.39 -24.85 5.33
CA ALA A 215 -26.94 -25.99 6.12
C ALA A 215 -25.97 -25.47 7.19
N PRO A 216 -26.11 -25.90 8.46
CA PRO A 216 -25.17 -25.49 9.49
C PRO A 216 -23.77 -25.75 8.94
N PHE A 217 -22.94 -24.71 8.87
CA PHE A 217 -21.51 -24.94 8.78
C PHE A 217 -21.20 -25.77 10.02
N GLU A 218 -21.02 -27.06 9.82
CA GLU A 218 -20.64 -28.01 10.85
C GLU A 218 -19.25 -27.56 11.29
N SER A 219 -19.23 -26.72 12.32
CA SER A 219 -18.04 -26.40 13.08
C SER A 219 -17.60 -27.70 13.72
N ALA A 220 -16.83 -28.48 12.98
CA ALA A 220 -16.11 -29.62 13.53
C ALA A 220 -15.41 -29.12 14.79
N ASP A 221 -15.71 -29.80 15.90
CA ASP A 221 -15.23 -29.52 17.23
C ASP A 221 -13.74 -29.13 17.25
N ALA A 222 -13.48 -27.83 17.26
CA ALA A 222 -12.21 -27.31 17.70
C ALA A 222 -12.24 -27.42 19.23
N PRO A 223 -11.38 -28.23 19.87
CA PRO A 223 -11.30 -28.23 21.32
C PRO A 223 -10.95 -26.80 21.77
N ALA A 224 -11.57 -26.34 22.84
CA ALA A 224 -11.24 -25.08 23.49
C ALA A 224 -9.75 -25.05 23.86
N VAL A 225 -8.92 -24.53 22.96
CA VAL A 225 -7.52 -24.23 23.24
C VAL A 225 -7.56 -22.98 24.09
N ALA A 226 -7.23 -23.14 25.39
CA ALA A 226 -6.98 -22.04 26.29
C ALA A 226 -6.03 -21.02 25.63
N PRO A 227 -6.20 -19.71 25.85
CA PRO A 227 -5.31 -18.71 25.26
C PRO A 227 -3.86 -19.04 25.67
N PRO A 228 -2.90 -19.12 24.73
CA PRO A 228 -1.50 -19.22 25.13
C PRO A 228 -1.13 -17.91 25.82
N ALA A 229 -1.09 -17.96 27.15
CA ALA A 229 -0.41 -16.96 27.95
C ALA A 229 1.10 -17.11 27.71
N THR A 230 1.61 -16.41 26.71
CA THR A 230 3.03 -16.13 26.53
C THR A 230 3.17 -15.05 25.46
N SER A 231 3.37 -13.81 25.90
CA SER A 231 3.99 -12.77 25.11
C SER A 231 5.47 -13.15 24.90
N THR A 232 5.75 -14.02 23.94
CA THR A 232 7.11 -14.10 23.40
C THR A 232 7.28 -12.92 22.48
N THR A 233 8.23 -12.03 22.80
CA THR A 233 8.76 -11.00 21.90
C THR A 233 9.23 -11.67 20.62
N GLU A 234 8.32 -11.83 19.66
CA GLU A 234 8.65 -12.25 18.31
C GLU A 234 9.32 -11.04 17.67
N THR A 235 10.62 -11.14 17.43
CA THR A 235 11.36 -10.08 16.76
C THR A 235 10.84 -10.01 15.33
N ASP A 236 10.00 -9.01 15.06
CA ASP A 236 9.46 -8.68 13.75
C ASP A 236 10.54 -8.87 12.66
N PRO A 237 10.31 -9.71 11.63
CA PRO A 237 11.28 -9.98 10.58
C PRO A 237 11.77 -8.70 9.88
N THR A 238 10.97 -7.62 9.88
CA THR A 238 11.40 -6.33 9.35
C THR A 238 12.47 -5.65 10.22
N THR A 239 12.47 -5.90 11.53
CA THR A 239 13.47 -5.38 12.47
C THR A 239 14.82 -6.04 12.27
N LEU A 240 14.86 -7.34 11.98
CA LEU A 240 16.10 -8.07 11.67
C LEU A 240 16.71 -7.61 10.34
N ILE A 241 15.88 -7.38 9.33
CA ILE A 241 16.33 -6.87 8.02
C ILE A 241 16.87 -5.43 8.16
N LYS A 242 16.15 -4.55 8.89
CA LYS A 242 16.62 -3.18 9.16
C LYS A 242 17.94 -3.16 9.93
N ALA A 243 18.09 -4.03 10.94
CA ALA A 243 19.33 -4.17 11.68
C ALA A 243 20.49 -4.69 10.79
N GLY A 244 20.21 -5.65 9.92
CA GLY A 244 21.18 -6.16 8.94
C GLY A 244 21.65 -5.11 7.95
N ILE A 245 20.73 -4.30 7.41
CA ILE A 245 21.05 -3.20 6.49
C ILE A 245 21.86 -2.10 7.21
N ALA A 246 21.48 -1.74 8.44
CA ALA A 246 22.23 -0.77 9.24
C ALA A 246 23.66 -1.25 9.54
N ALA A 247 23.83 -2.52 9.90
CA ALA A 247 25.14 -3.12 10.13
C ALA A 247 25.99 -3.16 8.85
N ALA A 248 25.40 -3.53 7.71
CA ALA A 248 26.07 -3.53 6.40
C ALA A 248 26.51 -2.12 5.97
N ALA A 249 25.68 -1.11 6.19
CA ALA A 249 26.02 0.28 5.89
C ALA A 249 27.20 0.78 6.75
N ILE A 250 27.22 0.45 8.05
CA ILE A 250 28.35 0.80 8.93
C ILE A 250 29.64 0.13 8.44
N LEU A 251 29.59 -1.16 8.09
CA LEU A 251 30.74 -1.89 7.55
C LEU A 251 31.24 -1.31 6.22
N TYR A 252 30.31 -0.90 5.36
CA TYR A 252 30.62 -0.30 4.06
C TYR A 252 31.43 1.01 4.19
N PHE A 253 31.17 1.81 5.22
CA PHE A 253 31.87 3.09 5.46
C PHE A 253 33.10 2.99 6.39
N VAL A 254 33.52 1.79 6.80
CA VAL A 254 34.73 1.60 7.63
C VAL A 254 35.99 2.27 7.04
N PRO A 255 36.32 2.16 5.73
CA PRO A 255 37.48 2.82 5.15
C PRO A 255 37.45 4.35 5.29
N THR A 256 36.25 4.92 5.10
CA THR A 256 36.01 6.35 5.23
C THR A 256 36.20 6.78 6.68
N LEU A 257 35.62 6.04 7.63
CA LEU A 257 35.72 6.34 9.05
C LEU A 257 37.18 6.31 9.54
N ILE A 258 37.95 5.30 9.14
CA ILE A 258 39.39 5.19 9.45
C ILE A 258 40.16 6.38 8.88
N ALA A 259 39.89 6.79 7.63
CA ALA A 259 40.58 7.93 7.03
C ALA A 259 40.34 9.25 7.78
N PHE A 260 39.12 9.49 8.26
CA PHE A 260 38.79 10.67 9.06
C PHE A 260 39.35 10.59 10.49
N MET A 261 39.28 9.42 11.15
CA MET A 261 39.87 9.23 12.48
C MET A 261 41.39 9.42 12.47
N ARG A 262 42.06 8.97 11.40
CA ARG A 262 43.50 9.15 11.21
C ARG A 262 43.88 10.50 10.60
N ARG A 263 42.91 11.41 10.42
CA ARG A 263 43.07 12.76 9.84
C ARG A 263 43.88 12.77 8.54
N LYS A 264 43.58 11.83 7.65
CA LYS A 264 44.24 11.75 6.34
C LYS A 264 44.05 13.04 5.56
N ARG A 265 45.12 13.57 4.96
CA ARG A 265 45.02 14.75 4.07
C ARG A 265 44.04 14.48 2.93
N ASN A 266 44.01 13.23 2.48
CA ASN A 266 43.17 12.78 1.37
C ASN A 266 41.84 12.13 1.85
N ALA A 267 41.40 12.36 3.08
CA ALA A 267 40.17 11.75 3.62
C ALA A 267 38.93 12.00 2.74
N ARG A 268 38.81 13.19 2.14
CA ARG A 268 37.72 13.52 1.20
C ARG A 268 37.80 12.72 -0.10
N ALA A 269 39.00 12.43 -0.59
CA ALA A 269 39.21 11.62 -1.78
C ALA A 269 38.92 10.13 -1.50
N ILE A 270 39.33 9.64 -0.33
CA ILE A 270 39.02 8.28 0.14
C ILE A 270 37.51 8.11 0.30
N PHE A 271 36.81 9.13 0.82
CA PHE A 271 35.35 9.13 0.90
C PHE A 271 34.69 9.06 -0.48
N ALA A 272 35.09 9.90 -1.42
CA ALA A 272 34.54 9.89 -2.78
C ALA A 272 34.79 8.54 -3.47
N LEU A 273 36.00 7.96 -3.31
CA LEU A 273 36.33 6.64 -3.82
C LEU A 273 35.42 5.55 -3.23
N ASN A 274 35.23 5.54 -1.92
CA ASN A 274 34.37 4.58 -1.24
C ASN A 274 32.89 4.75 -1.60
N LEU A 275 32.44 5.99 -1.85
CA LEU A 275 31.07 6.28 -2.26
C LEU A 275 30.77 5.78 -3.68
N PHE A 276 31.65 6.08 -4.64
CA PHE A 276 31.40 5.80 -6.06
C PHE A 276 31.87 4.41 -6.51
N LEU A 277 32.92 3.86 -5.89
CA LEU A 277 33.51 2.58 -6.28
C LEU A 277 33.45 1.51 -5.18
N GLY A 278 33.00 1.84 -3.96
CA GLY A 278 32.93 0.88 -2.85
C GLY A 278 31.92 -0.25 -3.06
N TRP A 279 30.98 -0.10 -4.00
CA TRP A 279 30.06 -1.16 -4.41
C TRP A 279 30.79 -2.32 -5.11
N SER A 280 32.02 -2.08 -5.57
CA SER A 280 32.94 -3.12 -6.02
C SER A 280 33.87 -3.53 -4.87
N PHE A 281 34.06 -4.83 -4.67
CA PHE A 281 34.99 -5.35 -3.64
C PHE A 281 36.39 -4.75 -3.80
N LEU A 282 36.86 -4.58 -5.04
CA LEU A 282 38.15 -3.95 -5.33
C LEU A 282 38.20 -2.48 -4.93
N GLY A 283 37.15 -1.70 -5.19
CA GLY A 283 37.09 -0.28 -4.82
C GLY A 283 37.02 -0.07 -3.31
N TRP A 284 36.30 -0.94 -2.60
CA TRP A 284 36.27 -0.93 -1.13
C TRP A 284 37.63 -1.27 -0.52
N VAL A 285 38.31 -2.31 -1.02
CA VAL A 285 39.66 -2.70 -0.56
C VAL A 285 40.68 -1.60 -0.87
N ALA A 286 40.62 -0.97 -2.05
CA ALA A 286 41.50 0.15 -2.40
C ALA A 286 41.31 1.34 -1.46
N ALA A 287 40.06 1.69 -1.12
CA ALA A 287 39.77 2.74 -0.14
C ALA A 287 40.29 2.38 1.25
N LEU A 288 40.17 1.11 1.67
CA LEU A 288 40.66 0.63 2.96
C LEU A 288 42.19 0.72 3.03
N VAL A 289 42.90 0.20 2.03
CA VAL A 289 44.36 0.26 1.97
C VAL A 289 44.83 1.71 2.00
N TRP A 290 44.19 2.60 1.24
CA TRP A 290 44.54 4.03 1.24
C TRP A 290 44.26 4.73 2.57
N SER A 291 43.22 4.31 3.30
CA SER A 291 42.95 4.81 4.65
C SER A 291 44.03 4.43 5.68
N LEU A 292 44.77 3.33 5.42
CA LEU A 292 45.77 2.77 6.33
C LEU A 292 47.22 3.18 5.98
N LEU A 293 47.53 3.42 4.71
CA LEU A 293 48.86 3.86 4.24
C LEU A 293 49.27 5.16 4.91
N THR A 294 50.53 5.36 5.34
CA THR A 294 51.01 6.62 5.92
C THR A 294 51.22 7.71 4.87
N ASP A 295 50.93 8.96 5.21
CA ASP A 295 51.13 10.08 4.29
C ASP A 295 52.64 10.33 4.18
N GLY A 296 53.21 10.20 2.97
CA GLY A 296 54.65 10.38 2.76
C GLY A 296 55.06 11.80 3.10
N THR A 297 56.03 11.94 4.01
CA THR A 297 56.73 13.21 4.28
C THR A 297 57.42 13.66 3.00
N SER A 298 56.88 14.69 2.34
CA SER A 298 57.62 15.43 1.32
C SER A 298 58.72 16.21 2.02
N GLU A 299 59.93 15.66 2.00
CA GLU A 299 61.18 16.35 2.30
C GLU A 299 61.24 17.60 1.41
N GLN A 300 61.13 18.78 2.04
CA GLN A 300 61.38 20.04 1.35
C GLN A 300 62.89 20.26 1.33
N VAL A 301 63.44 20.29 0.11
CA VAL A 301 64.80 20.76 -0.20
C VAL A 301 64.92 22.24 0.17
#